data_AF-A0A2R7RY57-F1
#
_entry.id   AF-A0A2R7RY57-F1
#
_cell.length_a   1.000
_cell.length_b   1.000
_cell.length_c   1.000
_cell.angle_alpha   90.00
_cell.angle_beta   90.00
_cell.angle_gamma   90.00
#
_symmetry.space_group_name_H-M   'P 1'
#
loop_
_entity.id
_entity.type
_entity.pdbx_description
1 polymer ?
#
loop_
_entity_poly.entity_id
_entity_poly.type
_entity_poly.pdbx_seq_one_letter_code
_entity_poly.pdbx_strand_id
1 'polypeptide(L)'
;GTYRLVLNASSNDALGSTLGDGFVYDGQAPIHLADWNQPGYDINANDQKGGFWRLTLSGVEQAGTVPEPATWALLLPALLGLGLSSRRKR
;
A
#
# COMPACT_ATOMS: atom_id res chain seq x y z
N GLY A 1 4.94 -12.27 4.93
CA GLY A 1 4.95 -10.95 4.28
C GLY A 1 3.75 -10.13 4.66
N THR A 2 3.87 -8.81 4.84
CA THR A 2 2.71 -7.91 4.81
C THR A 2 2.48 -7.57 3.36
N TYR A 3 1.41 -8.09 2.78
CA TYR A 3 1.05 -7.82 1.39
C TYR A 3 0.03 -6.69 1.36
N ARG A 4 0.32 -5.64 0.59
CA ARG A 4 -0.64 -4.57 0.30
C ARG A 4 -1.13 -4.73 -1.12
N LEU A 5 -2.42 -4.98 -1.27
CA LEU A 5 -3.10 -4.90 -2.55
C LEU A 5 -3.66 -3.48 -2.72
N VAL A 6 -3.43 -2.89 -3.89
CA VAL A 6 -4.04 -1.62 -4.29
C VAL A 6 -4.79 -1.89 -5.59
N LEU A 7 -6.08 -1.54 -5.61
CA LEU A 7 -6.92 -1.63 -6.79
C LEU A 7 -7.22 -0.22 -7.27
N ASN A 8 -6.79 0.11 -8.49
CA ASN A 8 -7.04 1.41 -9.11
C ASN A 8 -7.76 1.22 -10.44
N ALA A 9 -8.70 2.12 -10.73
CA ALA A 9 -9.43 2.14 -11.99
C ALA A 9 -8.58 2.71 -13.15
N SER A 10 -7.58 3.52 -12.84
CA SER A 10 -6.64 4.12 -13.79
C SER A 10 -5.19 3.76 -13.45
N SER A 11 -4.31 3.84 -14.46
CA SER A 11 -2.87 3.73 -14.26
C SER A 11 -2.40 4.81 -13.28
N ASN A 12 -1.79 4.39 -12.18
CA ASN A 12 -1.24 5.28 -11.16
C ASN A 12 0.23 4.90 -10.96
N ASP A 13 1.12 5.68 -11.56
CA ASP A 13 2.55 5.37 -11.58
C ASP A 13 3.21 5.69 -10.24
N ALA A 14 4.17 4.86 -9.85
CA ALA A 14 4.99 5.13 -8.67
C ALA A 14 5.93 6.32 -8.94
N LEU A 15 6.04 7.23 -7.98
CA LEU A 15 6.94 8.38 -8.09
C LEU A 15 8.40 8.04 -7.76
N GLY A 16 8.65 6.85 -7.21
CA GLY A 16 9.97 6.39 -6.83
C GLY A 16 10.06 4.88 -6.69
N SER A 17 11.13 4.41 -6.05
CA SER A 17 11.42 2.99 -5.90
C SER A 17 10.83 2.38 -4.63
N THR A 18 10.27 3.19 -3.74
CA THR A 18 9.68 2.76 -2.47
C THR A 18 8.20 3.14 -2.38
N LEU A 19 7.45 2.44 -1.54
CA LEU A 19 6.03 2.77 -1.28
C LEU A 19 5.86 4.13 -0.61
N GLY A 20 6.89 4.64 0.08
CA GLY A 20 6.87 5.94 0.73
C GLY A 20 7.00 7.11 -0.24
N ASP A 21 7.50 6.86 -1.45
CA ASP A 21 7.61 7.88 -2.49
C ASP A 21 6.25 8.27 -3.08
N GLY A 22 5.23 7.45 -2.84
CA GLY A 22 3.85 7.70 -3.28
C GLY A 22 3.63 7.46 -4.77
N PHE A 23 2.47 7.92 -5.23
CA PHE A 23 1.99 7.74 -6.59
C PHE A 23 1.49 9.06 -7.19
N VAL A 24 1.44 9.13 -8.52
CA VAL A 24 1.02 10.32 -9.29
C VAL A 24 -0.30 10.91 -8.81
N TYR A 25 -1.26 10.08 -8.36
CA TYR A 25 -2.58 10.53 -7.94
C TYR A 25 -2.79 10.71 -6.42
N ASP A 26 -1.77 10.56 -5.57
CA ASP A 26 -1.96 10.62 -4.10
C ASP A 26 -2.48 11.98 -3.59
N GLY A 27 -2.28 13.06 -4.36
CA GLY A 27 -2.78 14.41 -4.03
C GLY A 27 -4.00 14.87 -4.85
N GLN A 28 -4.58 14.00 -5.67
CA GLN A 28 -5.72 14.34 -6.53
C GLN A 28 -7.06 14.06 -5.81
N ALA A 29 -8.10 14.78 -6.19
CA ALA A 29 -9.45 14.49 -5.71
C ALA A 29 -9.90 13.12 -6.29
N PRO A 30 -10.32 12.16 -5.45
CA PRO A 30 -10.81 10.88 -5.95
C PRO A 30 -12.06 11.05 -6.81
N ILE A 31 -12.12 10.32 -7.93
CA ILE A 31 -13.32 10.21 -8.76
C ILE A 31 -14.09 8.97 -8.33
N HIS A 32 -15.39 9.10 -8.09
CA HIS A 32 -16.22 7.93 -7.81
C HIS A 32 -16.22 6.99 -9.02
N LEU A 33 -16.09 5.69 -8.78
CA LEU A 33 -16.02 4.69 -9.85
C LEU A 33 -17.25 4.74 -10.79
N ALA A 34 -18.41 5.09 -10.25
CA ALA A 34 -19.65 5.25 -11.02
C ALA A 34 -19.65 6.50 -11.93
N ASP A 35 -18.78 7.47 -11.67
CA ASP A 35 -18.66 8.73 -12.43
C ASP A 35 -17.47 8.69 -13.39
N TRP A 36 -16.59 7.69 -13.26
CA TRP A 36 -15.44 7.52 -14.13
C TRP A 36 -15.85 7.03 -15.53
N ASN A 37 -15.43 7.77 -16.56
CA ASN A 37 -15.64 7.39 -17.95
C ASN A 37 -14.65 6.27 -18.34
N GLN A 38 -15.18 5.04 -18.45
CA GLN A 38 -14.37 3.84 -18.63
C GLN A 38 -13.91 3.66 -20.09
N PRO A 39 -12.76 3.01 -20.33
CA PRO A 39 -12.36 2.65 -21.70
C PRO A 39 -13.46 1.85 -22.41
N GLY A 40 -13.91 2.35 -23.57
CA GLY A 40 -14.98 1.73 -24.36
C GLY A 40 -16.38 2.26 -24.09
N TYR A 41 -16.54 3.22 -23.17
CA TYR A 41 -17.81 3.89 -22.92
C TYR A 41 -18.39 4.55 -24.17
N ASP A 42 -19.63 4.22 -24.49
CA ASP A 42 -20.47 4.95 -25.43
C ASP A 42 -21.68 5.51 -24.69
N ILE A 43 -21.72 6.84 -24.58
CA ILE A 43 -22.81 7.57 -23.94
C ILE A 43 -24.19 7.24 -24.53
N ASN A 44 -24.24 6.81 -25.79
CA ASN A 44 -25.48 6.43 -26.47
C ASN A 44 -25.86 4.96 -26.24
N ALA A 45 -24.94 4.14 -25.76
CA ALA A 45 -25.16 2.72 -25.45
C ALA A 45 -25.53 2.48 -23.97
N ASN A 46 -25.41 3.51 -23.11
CA ASN A 46 -25.68 3.44 -21.67
C ASN A 46 -24.94 2.27 -20.98
N ASP A 47 -23.69 2.05 -21.37
CA ASP A 47 -22.88 0.89 -20.96
C ASP A 47 -21.95 1.18 -19.77
N GLN A 48 -22.20 2.28 -19.06
CA GLN A 48 -21.52 2.67 -17.82
C GLN A 48 -21.50 1.46 -16.86
N LYS A 49 -20.31 0.91 -16.59
CA LYS A 49 -20.19 -0.10 -15.53
C LYS A 49 -20.34 0.66 -14.20
N GLY A 50 -21.35 0.29 -13.41
CA GLY A 50 -21.65 0.96 -12.13
C GLY A 50 -20.50 0.94 -11.12
N GLY A 51 -20.73 1.52 -9.94
CA GLY A 51 -19.70 1.70 -8.91
C GLY A 51 -19.23 0.44 -8.17
N PHE A 52 -19.37 -0.76 -8.75
CA PHE A 52 -19.08 -2.03 -8.10
C PHE A 52 -17.82 -2.66 -8.69
N TRP A 53 -17.02 -3.29 -7.82
CA TRP A 53 -15.86 -4.10 -8.20
C TRP A 53 -15.89 -5.41 -7.44
N ARG A 54 -15.28 -6.45 -8.01
CA ARG A 54 -15.11 -7.76 -7.36
C ARG A 54 -13.65 -8.18 -7.46
N LEU A 55 -13.04 -8.39 -6.31
CA LEU A 55 -11.74 -9.02 -6.18
C LEU A 55 -11.93 -10.44 -5.68
N THR A 56 -11.41 -11.41 -6.43
CA THR A 56 -11.32 -12.80 -5.97
C THR A 56 -9.86 -13.17 -5.88
N LEU A 57 -9.39 -13.49 -4.67
CA LEU A 57 -8.06 -14.06 -4.46
C LEU A 57 -8.21 -15.58 -4.42
N SER A 58 -7.55 -16.29 -5.34
CA SER A 58 -7.59 -17.76 -5.44
C SER A 58 -6.20 -18.34 -5.12
N GLY A 59 -6.16 -19.54 -4.53
CA GLY A 59 -4.89 -20.21 -4.20
C GLY A 59 -4.13 -19.61 -3.02
N VAL A 60 -4.75 -18.72 -2.23
CA VAL A 60 -4.19 -18.21 -0.98
C VAL A 60 -4.49 -19.20 0.14
N GLU A 61 -3.83 -20.36 0.11
CA GLU A 61 -4.04 -21.40 1.14
C GLU A 61 -3.19 -21.14 2.39
N GLN A 62 -2.05 -20.46 2.24
CA GLN A 62 -1.15 -20.08 3.33
C GLN A 62 -0.53 -18.70 3.09
N ALA A 63 -0.81 -17.75 3.98
CA ALA A 63 -0.04 -16.50 4.05
C ALA A 63 1.30 -16.82 4.71
N GLY A 64 2.41 -16.69 3.97
CA GLY A 64 3.74 -16.87 4.54
C GLY A 64 3.98 -15.89 5.69
N THR A 65 4.44 -16.38 6.84
CA THR A 65 4.79 -15.56 8.00
C THR A 65 5.77 -14.48 7.59
N VAL A 66 5.43 -13.21 7.85
CA VAL A 66 6.46 -12.15 7.80
C VAL A 66 7.32 -12.37 9.02
N PRO A 67 8.65 -12.47 8.89
CA PRO A 67 9.50 -12.23 10.04
C PRO A 67 9.23 -10.80 10.49
N GLU A 68 8.66 -10.62 11.67
CA GLU A 68 8.69 -9.31 12.31
C GLU A 68 10.16 -8.92 12.51
N PRO A 69 10.52 -7.62 12.42
CA PRO A 69 11.83 -7.18 12.88
C PRO A 69 11.98 -7.69 14.30
N ALA A 70 12.89 -8.63 14.54
CA ALA A 70 12.97 -9.32 15.82
C ALA A 70 13.10 -8.25 16.90
N THR A 71 12.04 -8.04 17.68
CA THR A 71 11.94 -6.91 18.62
C THR A 71 13.17 -6.86 19.50
N TRP A 72 13.69 -8.02 19.89
CA TRP A 72 14.95 -8.19 20.63
C TRP A 72 16.20 -7.76 19.88
N ALA A 73 16.30 -8.00 18.57
CA ALA A 73 17.41 -7.55 17.75
C ALA A 73 17.45 -6.02 17.62
N LEU A 74 16.31 -5.33 17.70
CA LEU A 74 16.25 -3.86 17.75
C LEU A 74 16.39 -3.30 19.17
N LEU A 75 15.84 -3.99 20.17
CA LEU A 75 15.84 -3.54 21.57
C LEU A 75 17.24 -3.61 22.20
N LEU A 76 18.01 -4.68 21.91
CA LEU A 76 19.36 -4.87 22.46
C LEU A 76 20.33 -3.74 22.13
N PRO A 77 20.54 -3.36 20.85
CA PRO A 77 21.43 -2.26 20.51
C PRO A 77 20.92 -0.90 21.04
N ALA A 78 19.60 -0.70 21.10
CA ALA A 78 19.02 0.50 21.71
C ALA A 78 19.36 0.60 23.20
N LEU A 79 19.19 -0.48 23.97
CA LEU A 79 19.52 -0.54 25.39
C LEU A 79 21.03 -0.41 25.63
N LEU A 80 21.87 -1.05 24.80
CA LEU A 80 23.33 -0.89 24.86
C LEU A 80 23.75 0.57 24.60
N GLY A 81 23.16 1.22 23.60
CA GLY A 81 23.40 2.63 23.31
C GLY A 81 23.04 3.55 24.48
N LEU A 82 21.89 3.32 25.12
CA LEU A 82 21.47 4.07 26.31
C LEU A 82 22.39 3.82 27.52
N GLY A 83 22.82 2.57 27.73
CA GLY A 83 23.76 2.20 28.78
C GLY A 83 25.13 2.86 28.61
N LEU A 84 25.67 2.89 27.40
CA LEU A 84 26.94 3.53 27.09
C LEU A 84 26.85 5.07 27.19
N SER A 85 25.73 5.66 26.78
CA SER A 85 25.46 7.10 26.90
C SER A 85 25.38 7.56 28.37
N SER A 86 24.70 6.80 29.23
CA SER A 86 24.58 7.13 30.64
C SER A 86 25.91 7.05 31.41
N ARG A 87 26.81 6.15 31.01
CA ARG A 87 28.18 6.04 31.56
C ARG A 87 29.11 7.18 31.17
N ARG A 88 28.87 7.87 30.05
CA ARG A 88 29.67 9.03 29.63
C ARG A 88 29.23 10.34 30.29
N LYS A 89 28.02 10.39 30.85
CA LYS A 89 27.45 11.56 31.53
C LYS A 89 27.69 11.57 33.05
N ARG A 90 28.22 10.49 33.61
CA ARG A 90 28.71 10.40 35.00
C ARG A 90 30.22 10.46 34.99
#